data_AF-A0A850KFL5-F1
#
_entry.id   AF-A0A850KFL5-F1
#
_cell.length_a   1.000
_cell.length_b   1.000
_cell.length_c   1.000
_cell.angle_alpha   90.00
_cell.angle_beta   90.00
_cell.angle_gamma   90.00
#
_symmetry.space_group_name_H-M   'P 1'
#
loop_
_entity.id
_entity.type
_entity.pdbx_description
1 polymer ?
#
loop_
_entity_poly.entity_id
_entity_poly.type
_entity_poly.pdbx_seq_one_letter_code
_entity_poly.pdbx_strand_id
1 'polypeptide(L)'
;LNPATPINAVKYVLDEIDLILVMSVNPGFGGQSFIPSQLEKIKRLKDMVGDRDIDIQVDGGVNPKTIKDVVDAGANVVVAGSAVFGGDYAENIQAIRDGAVS
;
A
#
# COMPACT_ATOMS: atom_id res chain seq x y z
N LEU A 1 1.40 -3.58 -9.13
CA LEU A 1 1.84 -2.39 -9.89
C LEU A 1 3.18 -1.92 -9.35
N ASN A 2 4.27 -2.12 -10.11
CA ASN A 2 5.59 -1.62 -9.72
C ASN A 2 5.65 -0.08 -9.81
N PRO A 3 6.65 0.59 -9.21
CA PRO A 3 6.74 2.05 -9.21
C PRO A 3 6.70 2.69 -10.61
N ALA A 4 7.32 2.04 -11.60
CA ALA A 4 7.33 2.52 -12.98
C ALA A 4 6.08 2.13 -13.79
N THR A 5 5.25 1.20 -13.31
CA THR A 5 4.04 0.77 -14.02
C THR A 5 2.93 1.83 -13.87
N PRO A 6 2.35 2.35 -14.97
CA PRO A 6 1.26 3.29 -14.90
C PRO A 6 -0.05 2.61 -14.47
N ILE A 7 -0.93 3.33 -13.78
CA ILE A 7 -2.24 2.81 -13.33
C ILE A 7 -3.13 2.35 -14.49
N ASN A 8 -3.00 2.97 -15.66
CA ASN A 8 -3.77 2.58 -16.85
C ASN A 8 -3.47 1.16 -17.35
N ALA A 9 -2.44 0.50 -16.82
CA ALA A 9 -2.15 -0.89 -17.15
C ALA A 9 -3.26 -1.87 -16.73
N VAL A 10 -4.06 -1.52 -15.71
CA VAL A 10 -5.13 -2.40 -15.18
C VAL A 10 -6.53 -2.04 -15.65
N LYS A 11 -6.70 -0.99 -16.47
CA LYS A 11 -8.03 -0.45 -16.80
C LYS A 11 -9.00 -1.45 -17.45
N TYR A 12 -8.48 -2.47 -18.13
CA TYR A 12 -9.28 -3.45 -18.86
C TYR A 12 -9.58 -4.72 -18.06
N VAL A 13 -9.02 -4.84 -16.86
CA VAL A 13 -9.20 -6.02 -15.98
C VAL A 13 -9.88 -5.65 -14.67
N LEU A 14 -10.34 -4.40 -14.50
CA LEU A 14 -10.96 -3.95 -13.25
C LEU A 14 -12.21 -4.76 -12.89
N ASP A 15 -12.94 -5.28 -13.87
CA ASP A 15 -14.15 -6.07 -13.64
C ASP A 15 -13.85 -7.59 -13.50
N GLU A 16 -12.56 -7.97 -13.46
CA GLU A 16 -12.08 -9.36 -13.36
C GLU A 16 -11.17 -9.61 -12.13
N ILE A 17 -10.95 -8.59 -11.29
CA ILE A 17 -10.04 -8.66 -10.14
C ILE A 17 -10.70 -8.09 -8.89
N ASP A 18 -10.33 -8.64 -7.73
CA ASP A 18 -10.80 -8.16 -6.43
C ASP A 18 -9.74 -7.33 -5.68
N LEU A 19 -8.50 -7.28 -6.18
CA LEU A 19 -7.35 -6.67 -5.50
C LEU A 19 -6.36 -6.06 -6.49
N ILE A 20 -5.90 -4.84 -6.21
CA ILE A 20 -4.76 -4.22 -6.88
C ILE A 20 -3.66 -3.94 -5.86
N LEU A 21 -2.54 -4.65 -6.00
CA LEU A 21 -1.33 -4.42 -5.21
C LEU A 21 -0.49 -3.30 -5.84
N VAL A 22 -0.17 -2.27 -5.08
CA VAL A 22 0.76 -1.18 -5.41
C VAL A 22 2.06 -1.37 -4.65
N MET A 23 3.17 -1.50 -5.37
CA MET A 23 4.49 -1.54 -4.77
C MET A 23 4.93 -0.12 -4.41
N SER A 24 5.19 0.14 -3.12
CA SER A 24 5.75 1.40 -2.61
C SER A 24 7.27 1.40 -2.50
N VAL A 25 7.92 0.37 -3.02
CA VAL A 25 9.36 0.22 -3.21
C VAL A 25 9.64 -0.41 -4.57
N ASN A 26 10.89 -0.41 -5.04
CA ASN A 26 11.23 -1.23 -6.21
C ASN A 26 11.20 -2.72 -5.83
N PRO A 27 10.66 -3.61 -6.67
CA PRO A 27 10.63 -5.04 -6.39
C PRO A 27 12.06 -5.60 -6.27
N GLY A 28 12.23 -6.60 -5.41
CA GLY A 28 13.53 -7.23 -5.16
C GLY A 28 13.64 -7.69 -3.72
N PHE A 29 14.21 -6.85 -2.86
CA PHE A 29 14.54 -7.20 -1.48
C PHE A 29 13.74 -6.39 -0.45
N GLY A 30 13.57 -6.95 0.75
CA GLY A 30 12.95 -6.26 1.90
C GLY A 30 13.84 -5.17 2.49
N GLY A 31 13.26 -4.31 3.34
CA GLY A 31 13.98 -3.25 4.06
C GLY A 31 14.25 -1.97 3.25
N GLN A 32 13.74 -1.89 2.02
CA GLN A 32 13.82 -0.66 1.22
C GLN A 32 12.92 0.45 1.77
N SER A 33 13.36 1.69 1.57
CA SER A 33 12.60 2.87 1.98
C SER A 33 11.38 3.08 1.10
N PHE A 34 10.26 3.46 1.72
CA PHE A 34 9.03 3.88 1.06
C PHE A 34 9.30 4.99 0.03
N ILE A 35 8.70 4.88 -1.15
CA ILE A 35 8.78 5.86 -2.25
C ILE A 35 7.55 6.78 -2.17
N PRO A 36 7.67 8.03 -1.72
CA PRO A 36 6.52 8.92 -1.46
C PRO A 36 5.64 9.20 -2.69
N SER A 37 6.22 9.16 -3.89
CA SER A 37 5.46 9.36 -5.14
C SER A 37 4.40 8.29 -5.38
N GLN A 38 4.45 7.16 -4.68
CA GLN A 38 3.42 6.12 -4.79
C GLN A 38 2.11 6.51 -4.08
N LEU A 39 2.11 7.48 -3.16
CA LEU A 39 0.89 8.02 -2.56
C LEU A 39 -0.05 8.61 -3.62
N GLU A 40 0.48 9.42 -4.54
CA GLU A 40 -0.29 9.97 -5.66
C GLU A 40 -0.79 8.88 -6.63
N LYS A 41 -0.04 7.79 -6.77
CA LYS A 41 -0.50 6.63 -7.54
C LYS A 41 -1.69 5.95 -6.87
N ILE A 42 -1.64 5.74 -5.56
CA ILE A 42 -2.71 5.12 -4.77
C ILE A 42 -3.99 5.97 -4.87
N LYS A 43 -3.90 7.29 -4.69
CA LYS A 43 -5.05 8.21 -4.83
C LYS A 43 -5.73 8.09 -6.20
N ARG A 44 -4.95 8.21 -7.28
CA ARG A 44 -5.49 8.10 -8.64
C ARG A 44 -6.04 6.71 -8.96
N LEU A 45 -5.45 5.67 -8.37
CA LEU A 45 -5.97 4.32 -8.49
C LEU A 45 -7.30 4.16 -7.74
N LYS A 46 -7.44 4.76 -6.56
CA LYS A 46 -8.71 4.80 -5.81
C LYS A 46 -9.81 5.49 -6.61
N ASP A 47 -9.49 6.61 -7.26
CA ASP A 47 -10.42 7.30 -8.16
C ASP A 47 -10.82 6.42 -9.36
N MET A 48 -9.86 5.68 -9.94
CA MET A 48 -10.11 4.77 -11.06
C MET A 48 -10.99 3.56 -10.68
N VAL A 49 -10.77 3.01 -9.48
CA VAL A 49 -11.57 1.92 -8.92
C VAL A 49 -13.01 2.38 -8.71
N GLY A 50 -13.21 3.59 -8.17
CA GLY A 50 -14.53 4.15 -7.87
C GLY A 50 -15.25 3.32 -6.80
N ASP A 51 -16.52 2.99 -7.07
CA ASP A 51 -17.39 2.22 -6.16
C ASP A 51 -17.27 0.70 -6.32
N ARG A 52 -16.31 0.22 -7.12
CA ARG A 52 -16.09 -1.23 -7.27
C ARG A 52 -15.56 -1.83 -5.97
N ASP A 53 -15.94 -3.07 -5.73
CA ASP A 53 -15.45 -3.87 -4.61
C ASP A 53 -14.05 -4.43 -4.93
N ILE A 54 -13.07 -3.52 -4.97
CA ILE A 54 -11.67 -3.83 -5.27
C ILE A 54 -10.82 -3.25 -4.15
N ASP A 55 -10.08 -4.13 -3.49
CA ASP A 55 -9.09 -3.74 -2.50
C ASP A 55 -7.88 -3.08 -3.16
N ILE A 56 -7.36 -2.04 -2.52
CA ILE A 56 -6.07 -1.44 -2.88
C ILE A 56 -5.07 -1.79 -1.79
N GLN A 57 -4.14 -2.68 -2.13
CA GLN A 57 -3.07 -3.09 -1.25
C GLN A 57 -1.80 -2.27 -1.50
N VAL A 58 -1.09 -1.92 -0.43
CA VAL A 58 0.26 -1.34 -0.52
C VAL A 58 1.29 -2.30 0.05
N ASP A 59 2.34 -2.59 -0.73
CA ASP A 59 3.44 -3.46 -0.35
C ASP A 59 4.80 -2.75 -0.46
N GLY A 60 5.54 -2.75 0.66
CA GLY A 60 6.89 -2.24 0.77
C GLY A 60 7.02 -0.96 1.59
N GLY A 61 7.81 -0.99 2.67
CA GLY A 61 8.09 0.21 3.46
C GLY A 61 6.92 0.69 4.34
N VAL A 62 5.87 -0.11 4.53
CA VAL A 62 4.77 0.19 5.48
C VAL A 62 5.27 0.01 6.91
N ASN A 63 5.11 1.04 7.74
CA ASN A 63 5.52 1.10 9.14
C ASN A 63 4.71 2.21 9.88
N PRO A 64 4.85 2.39 11.20
CA PRO A 64 4.08 3.39 11.95
C PRO A 64 4.21 4.84 11.44
N LYS A 65 5.28 5.18 10.71
CA LYS A 65 5.49 6.51 10.14
C LYS A 65 4.83 6.71 8.78
N THR A 66 4.50 5.64 8.06
CA THR A 66 3.98 5.71 6.67
C THR A 66 2.54 5.23 6.55
N ILE A 67 2.04 4.46 7.53
CA ILE A 67 0.72 3.84 7.46
C ILE A 67 -0.40 4.87 7.32
N LYS A 68 -0.31 6.01 8.03
CA LYS A 68 -1.31 7.07 7.93
C LYS A 68 -1.44 7.61 6.52
N ASP A 69 -0.33 8.02 5.90
CA ASP A 69 -0.32 8.54 4.54
C ASP A 69 -0.85 7.52 3.52
N VAL A 70 -0.54 6.23 3.73
CA VAL A 70 -1.00 5.13 2.88
C VAL A 70 -2.52 4.95 2.93
N VAL A 71 -3.10 4.97 4.13
CA VAL A 71 -4.55 4.87 4.33
C VAL A 71 -5.25 6.13 3.82
N ASP A 72 -4.72 7.32 4.14
CA ASP A 72 -5.25 8.61 3.67
C ASP A 72 -5.20 8.72 2.13
N ALA A 73 -4.27 8.03 1.47
CA ALA A 73 -4.20 7.94 0.01
C ALA A 73 -5.26 7.00 -0.61
N GLY A 74 -5.95 6.18 0.19
CA GLY A 74 -7.03 5.31 -0.25
C GLY A 74 -6.72 3.82 -0.26
N ALA A 75 -5.59 3.39 0.29
CA ALA A 75 -5.32 1.97 0.50
C ALA A 75 -6.13 1.44 1.69
N ASN A 76 -6.64 0.21 1.57
CA ASN A 76 -7.40 -0.46 2.63
C ASN A 76 -6.75 -1.79 3.07
N VAL A 77 -5.74 -2.26 2.33
CA VAL A 77 -4.93 -3.41 2.69
C VAL A 77 -3.46 -3.00 2.69
N VAL A 78 -2.67 -3.50 3.65
CA VAL A 78 -1.23 -3.20 3.72
C VAL A 78 -0.40 -4.44 4.03
N VAL A 79 0.80 -4.49 3.47
CA VAL A 79 1.80 -5.51 3.77
C VAL A 79 2.94 -4.86 4.55
N ALA A 80 3.10 -5.27 5.81
CA ALA A 80 4.19 -4.85 6.67
C ALA A 80 5.14 -6.03 6.93
N GLY A 81 6.36 -5.94 6.40
CA GLY A 81 7.41 -6.95 6.55
C GLY A 81 8.35 -6.64 7.71
N SER A 82 9.51 -6.07 7.41
CA SER A 82 10.57 -5.79 8.39
C SER A 82 10.12 -4.91 9.57
N ALA A 83 9.12 -4.05 9.36
CA ALA A 83 8.55 -3.22 10.42
C ALA A 83 7.82 -4.04 11.51
N VAL A 84 7.31 -5.23 11.18
CA VAL A 84 6.68 -6.13 12.16
C VAL A 84 7.75 -6.90 12.94
N PHE A 85 8.74 -7.46 12.25
CA PHE A 85 9.68 -8.41 12.84
C PHE A 85 10.92 -7.77 13.49
N GLY A 86 11.05 -6.46 13.47
CA GLY A 86 12.12 -5.74 14.16
C GLY A 86 11.81 -5.53 15.64
N GLY A 87 12.26 -6.42 16.52
CA GLY A 87 11.99 -6.33 17.97
C GLY A 87 10.72 -7.07 18.37
N ASP A 88 9.88 -6.46 19.21
CA ASP A 88 8.61 -7.07 19.65
C ASP A 88 7.53 -6.93 18.56
N TYR A 89 7.12 -8.06 18.00
CA TYR A 89 6.17 -8.07 16.88
C TYR A 89 4.76 -7.62 17.29
N ALA A 90 4.35 -7.86 18.53
CA ALA A 90 3.01 -7.51 18.99
C ALA A 90 2.90 -5.99 19.16
N GLU A 91 3.90 -5.36 19.77
CA GLU A 91 3.99 -3.90 19.89
C GLU A 91 4.04 -3.22 18.52
N ASN A 92 4.84 -3.75 17.60
CA ASN A 92 4.96 -3.20 16.25
C ASN A 92 3.66 -3.29 15.45
N ILE A 93 2.96 -4.43 15.50
CA ILE A 93 1.66 -4.59 14.84
C ILE A 93 0.65 -3.59 15.42
N GLN A 94 0.64 -3.41 16.75
CA GLN A 94 -0.26 -2.46 17.38
C GLN A 94 0.04 -1.03 16.95
N ALA A 95 1.31 -0.62 16.92
CA ALA A 95 1.70 0.72 16.47
C ALA A 95 1.29 1.01 15.02
N ILE A 96 1.36 0.00 14.13
CA ILE A 96 0.89 0.14 12.74
C ILE A 96 -0.63 0.29 12.71
N ARG A 97 -1.38 -0.49 13.48
CA ARG A 97 -2.85 -0.40 13.56
C ARG A 97 -3.30 0.95 14.11
N ASP A 98 -2.65 1.43 15.17
CA ASP A 98 -2.99 2.73 15.78
C ASP A 98 -2.76 3.88 14.79
N GLY A 99 -1.65 3.85 14.05
CA GLY A 99 -1.36 4.86 13.02
C GLY A 99 -2.30 4.81 11.81
N ALA A 100 -3.02 3.70 11.59
CA ALA A 100 -3.99 3.58 10.51
C ALA A 100 -5.34 4.25 10.83
N VAL A 101 -5.66 4.44 12.11
CA VAL A 101 -6.96 4.97 12.58
C VAL A 101 -6.89 6.37 13.20
N SER A 102 -5.66 6.90 13.36
CA SER A 102 -5.39 8.25 13.87
C SER A 102 -5.43 9.33 12.77
#